data_AF-A0A2G2QS17-F1
#
_entry.id   AF-A0A2G2QS17-F1
#
_cell.length_a   1.000
_cell.length_b   1.000
_cell.length_c   1.000
_cell.angle_alpha   90.00
_cell.angle_beta   90.00
_cell.angle_gamma   90.00
#
_symmetry.space_group_name_H-M   'P 1'
#
loop_
_entity.id
_entity.type
_entity.pdbx_description
1 polymer ?
#
loop_
_entity_poly.entity_id
_entity_poly.type
_entity_poly.pdbx_seq_one_letter_code
_entity_poly.pdbx_strand_id
1 'polypeptide(L)'
;MGVFNDLFADSCNTLLSGGGEEPVYLPAEGGGGCHQLIFRQDYFSSALHEIAHWCIAGEQRRQQVDFGYWYRPDGRSVNEQSAFERVEIKPQALEWIFSVAAVHRFQISADNLSADINASDAFAAAVAEQAQGWCAGSLPTRAALFAASLSEVFGGRSYLDPCNYRVDSLGS
;
A
#
# COMPACT_ATOMS: atom_id res chain seq x y z
N MET A 1 4.01 -12.32 4.57
CA MET A 1 3.25 -12.63 5.81
C MET A 1 4.12 -12.53 7.05
N GLY A 2 5.18 -13.35 7.22
CA GLY A 2 6.02 -13.35 8.44
C GLY A 2 6.44 -11.96 8.93
N VAL A 3 7.12 -11.18 8.08
CA VAL A 3 7.59 -9.81 8.42
C VAL A 3 6.49 -8.91 9.00
N PHE A 4 5.29 -8.91 8.43
CA PHE A 4 4.19 -8.08 8.92
C PHE A 4 3.68 -8.58 10.28
N ASN A 5 3.42 -9.89 10.39
CA ASN A 5 2.84 -10.47 11.59
C ASN A 5 3.81 -10.35 12.78
N ASP A 6 5.11 -10.53 12.55
CA ASP A 6 6.14 -10.38 13.59
C ASP A 6 6.19 -8.95 14.15
N LEU A 7 5.92 -7.94 13.33
CA LEU A 7 5.92 -6.54 13.74
C LEU A 7 4.59 -6.11 14.41
N PHE A 8 3.45 -6.58 13.89
CA PHE A 8 2.15 -5.94 14.13
C PHE A 8 1.08 -6.83 14.76
N ALA A 9 1.31 -8.15 14.89
CA ALA A 9 0.37 -9.04 15.57
C ALA A 9 0.18 -8.59 17.03
N ASP A 10 1.28 -8.43 17.78
CA ASP A 10 1.20 -8.05 19.19
C ASP A 10 1.02 -6.53 19.37
N SER A 11 1.76 -5.73 18.61
CA SER A 11 1.78 -4.27 18.80
C SER A 11 0.51 -3.56 18.31
N CYS A 12 -0.15 -4.12 17.30
CA CYS A 12 -1.30 -3.52 16.65
C CYS A 12 -2.51 -4.46 16.58
N ASN A 13 -2.46 -5.64 17.21
CA ASN A 13 -3.51 -6.67 17.14
C ASN A 13 -3.95 -6.99 15.70
N THR A 14 -3.04 -6.93 14.72
CA THR A 14 -3.36 -7.08 13.29
C THR A 14 -2.55 -8.20 12.65
N LEU A 15 -3.23 -9.12 11.96
CA LEU A 15 -2.62 -10.19 11.16
C LEU A 15 -2.84 -9.94 9.67
N LEU A 16 -1.81 -10.23 8.88
CA LEU A 16 -1.89 -10.31 7.42
C LEU A 16 -2.19 -11.75 7.00
N SER A 17 -3.22 -11.92 6.18
CA SER A 17 -3.72 -13.21 5.69
C SER A 17 -3.87 -13.16 4.16
N GLY A 18 -3.38 -14.19 3.47
CA GLY A 18 -3.54 -14.32 2.01
C GLY A 18 -4.77 -15.14 1.61
N GLY A 19 -5.07 -15.18 0.31
CA GLY A 19 -6.07 -16.08 -0.25
C GLY A 19 -7.51 -15.61 -0.17
N GLY A 20 -7.75 -14.30 0.08
CA GLY A 20 -9.08 -13.72 -0.04
C GLY A 20 -9.57 -13.66 -1.49
N GLU A 21 -10.89 -13.73 -1.69
CA GLU A 21 -11.50 -13.47 -3.01
C GLU A 21 -11.26 -12.02 -3.44
N GLU A 22 -11.41 -11.10 -2.49
CA GLU A 22 -11.16 -9.67 -2.60
C GLU A 22 -10.28 -9.21 -1.42
N PRO A 23 -9.47 -8.15 -1.60
CA PRO A 23 -8.77 -7.54 -0.48
C PRO A 23 -9.78 -6.91 0.48
N VAL A 24 -9.54 -7.06 1.79
CA VAL A 24 -10.39 -6.46 2.81
C VAL A 24 -9.67 -6.34 4.15
N TYR A 25 -9.85 -5.20 4.81
CA TYR A 25 -9.54 -5.07 6.22
C TYR A 25 -10.77 -5.35 7.09
N LEU A 26 -10.66 -6.30 8.03
CA LEU A 26 -11.71 -6.63 9.00
C LEU A 26 -11.24 -6.24 10.40
N PRO A 27 -11.93 -5.32 11.08
CA PRO A 27 -11.59 -5.03 12.46
C PRO A 27 -11.93 -6.23 13.36
N ALA A 28 -11.20 -6.39 14.47
CA ALA A 28 -11.50 -7.41 15.46
C ALA A 28 -12.93 -7.24 15.99
N GLU A 29 -13.72 -8.31 15.97
CA GLU A 29 -15.04 -8.33 16.58
C GLU A 29 -14.95 -8.81 18.05
N GLY A 30 -15.42 -8.00 18.99
CA GLY A 30 -15.50 -8.38 20.40
C GLY A 30 -14.14 -8.48 21.13
N GLY A 31 -14.19 -8.96 22.39
CA GLY A 31 -13.07 -8.87 23.34
C GLY A 31 -11.91 -9.88 23.20
N GLY A 32 -11.76 -10.54 22.06
CA GLY A 32 -10.72 -11.58 21.89
C GLY A 32 -10.26 -11.87 20.46
N GLY A 33 -10.71 -11.12 19.45
CA GLY A 33 -10.26 -11.26 18.07
C GLY A 33 -9.05 -10.38 17.72
N CYS A 34 -8.41 -10.67 16.59
CA CYS A 34 -7.41 -9.80 15.96
C CYS A 34 -7.96 -9.21 14.65
N HIS A 35 -7.54 -7.99 14.34
CA HIS A 35 -7.82 -7.36 13.05
C HIS A 35 -7.20 -8.21 11.93
N GLN A 36 -7.92 -8.40 10.83
CA GLN A 36 -7.43 -9.12 9.66
C GLN A 36 -7.18 -8.13 8.53
N LEU A 37 -5.99 -8.16 7.96
CA LEU A 37 -5.68 -7.53 6.69
C LEU A 37 -5.56 -8.64 5.65
N ILE A 38 -6.59 -8.77 4.81
CA ILE A 38 -6.70 -9.85 3.84
C ILE A 38 -6.35 -9.29 2.47
N PHE A 39 -5.43 -9.93 1.76
CA PHE A 39 -5.07 -9.56 0.39
C PHE A 39 -5.48 -10.64 -0.61
N ARG A 40 -5.62 -10.24 -1.88
CA ARG A 40 -6.13 -11.09 -2.95
C ARG A 40 -5.04 -11.98 -3.52
N GLN A 41 -5.33 -13.28 -3.61
CA GLN A 41 -4.42 -14.32 -4.10
C GLN A 41 -3.05 -14.29 -3.39
N ASP A 42 -2.08 -15.10 -3.79
CA ASP A 42 -0.74 -15.13 -3.18
C ASP A 42 0.24 -14.13 -3.85
N TYR A 43 -0.27 -13.02 -4.41
CA TYR A 43 0.58 -12.04 -5.07
C TYR A 43 1.22 -11.09 -4.07
N PHE A 44 2.56 -11.04 -4.12
CA PHE A 44 3.37 -10.20 -3.25
C PHE A 44 3.02 -8.70 -3.37
N SER A 45 2.75 -8.18 -4.58
CA SER A 45 2.33 -6.79 -4.78
C SER A 45 0.99 -6.48 -4.09
N SER A 46 0.01 -7.38 -4.16
CA SER A 46 -1.27 -7.18 -3.48
C SER A 46 -1.09 -7.07 -1.96
N ALA A 47 -0.24 -7.92 -1.37
CA ALA A 47 0.10 -7.80 0.05
C ALA A 47 0.76 -6.46 0.38
N LEU A 48 1.73 -5.98 -0.44
CA LEU A 48 2.39 -4.70 -0.20
C LEU A 48 1.41 -3.52 -0.29
N HIS A 49 0.48 -3.58 -1.24
CA HIS A 49 -0.56 -2.58 -1.44
C HIS A 49 -1.49 -2.48 -0.22
N GLU A 50 -2.02 -3.61 0.26
CA GLU A 50 -2.89 -3.63 1.44
C GLU A 50 -2.17 -3.11 2.71
N ILE A 51 -0.90 -3.48 2.88
CA ILE A 51 -0.09 -2.99 4.00
C ILE A 51 0.14 -1.48 3.90
N ALA A 52 0.32 -0.95 2.69
CA ALA A 52 0.44 0.48 2.46
C ALA A 52 -0.84 1.23 2.88
N HIS A 53 -2.02 0.75 2.45
CA HIS A 53 -3.31 1.28 2.92
C HIS A 53 -3.42 1.24 4.43
N TRP A 54 -3.12 0.09 5.04
CA TRP A 54 -3.17 -0.07 6.48
C TRP A 54 -2.23 0.89 7.22
N CYS A 55 -1.04 1.17 6.68
CA CYS A 55 -0.07 2.10 7.25
C CYS A 55 -0.57 3.55 7.21
N ILE A 56 -1.31 3.95 6.18
CA ILE A 56 -1.92 5.28 6.04
C ILE A 56 -3.18 5.43 6.90
N ALA A 57 -3.99 4.38 7.02
CA ALA A 57 -5.23 4.41 7.78
C ALA A 57 -4.97 4.68 9.27
N GLY A 58 -5.49 5.80 9.77
CA GLY A 58 -5.42 6.18 11.19
C GLY A 58 -6.23 5.24 12.10
N GLU A 59 -6.09 5.40 13.41
CA GLU A 59 -6.70 4.49 14.40
C GLU A 59 -8.23 4.37 14.25
N GLN A 60 -8.93 5.49 14.09
CA GLN A 60 -10.39 5.51 13.90
C GLN A 60 -10.83 4.80 12.61
N ARG A 61 -10.01 4.89 11.56
CA ARG A 61 -10.26 4.21 10.27
C ARG A 61 -10.10 2.70 10.45
N ARG A 62 -9.11 2.26 11.22
CA ARG A 62 -8.87 0.84 11.56
C ARG A 62 -9.93 0.20 12.47
N GLN A 63 -10.97 0.93 12.87
CA GLN A 63 -12.16 0.38 13.53
C GLN A 63 -13.31 0.09 12.55
N GLN A 64 -13.12 0.34 11.26
CA GLN A 64 -14.12 0.17 10.22
C GLN A 64 -13.66 -0.89 9.23
N VAL A 65 -14.62 -1.68 8.72
CA VAL A 65 -14.36 -2.58 7.60
C VAL A 65 -13.80 -1.77 6.43
N ASP A 66 -12.72 -2.27 5.85
CA ASP A 66 -11.96 -1.65 4.76
C ASP A 66 -11.62 -0.17 5.02
N PHE A 67 -11.26 0.14 6.27
CA PHE A 67 -10.96 1.48 6.74
C PHE A 67 -12.09 2.50 6.55
N GLY A 68 -13.32 2.06 6.27
CA GLY A 68 -14.44 2.92 5.88
C GLY A 68 -14.19 3.66 4.56
N TYR A 69 -13.31 3.14 3.70
CA TYR A 69 -13.25 3.57 2.31
C TYR A 69 -14.47 3.04 1.56
N TRP A 70 -14.98 3.84 0.63
CA TRP A 70 -16.05 3.41 -0.25
C TRP A 70 -15.42 2.71 -1.45
N TYR A 71 -15.71 1.42 -1.64
CA TYR A 71 -15.32 0.69 -2.85
C TYR A 71 -16.20 1.12 -4.03
N ARG A 72 -15.59 1.69 -5.07
CA ARG A 72 -16.24 1.93 -6.36
C ARG A 72 -15.66 0.93 -7.35
N PRO A 73 -16.45 -0.06 -7.83
CA PRO A 73 -15.97 -0.96 -8.86
C PRO A 73 -15.66 -0.22 -10.16
N ASP A 74 -14.97 -0.92 -11.05
CA ASP A 74 -14.72 -0.61 -12.46
C ASP A 74 -15.84 0.18 -13.17
N GLY A 75 -15.46 1.09 -14.07
CA GLY A 75 -16.39 1.94 -14.84
C GLY A 75 -16.49 3.38 -14.33
N ARG A 76 -15.45 3.83 -13.59
CA ARG A 76 -15.36 5.20 -13.06
C ARG A 76 -15.31 6.22 -14.18
N SER A 77 -16.06 7.31 -14.03
CA SER A 77 -15.92 8.51 -14.87
C SER A 77 -14.55 9.17 -14.66
N VAL A 78 -14.13 10.06 -15.56
CA VAL A 78 -12.87 10.82 -15.43
C VAL A 78 -12.77 11.53 -14.08
N ASN A 79 -13.86 12.15 -13.61
CA ASN A 79 -13.88 12.84 -12.32
C ASN A 79 -13.73 11.88 -11.13
N GLU A 80 -14.33 10.69 -11.20
CA GLU A 80 -14.20 9.65 -10.18
C GLU A 80 -12.80 9.03 -10.21
N GLN A 81 -12.22 8.83 -11.39
CA GLN A 81 -10.83 8.38 -11.53
C GLN A 81 -9.86 9.38 -10.90
N SER A 82 -10.00 10.67 -11.19
CA SER A 82 -9.15 11.69 -10.56
C SER A 82 -9.34 11.76 -9.04
N ALA A 83 -10.53 11.45 -8.51
CA ALA A 83 -10.76 11.39 -7.07
C ALA A 83 -10.08 10.18 -6.43
N PHE A 84 -10.10 9.03 -7.11
CA PHE A 84 -9.36 7.85 -6.71
C PHE A 84 -7.85 8.09 -6.73
N GLU A 85 -7.30 8.59 -7.85
CA GLU A 85 -5.87 8.86 -7.96
C GLU A 85 -5.37 9.75 -6.81
N ARG A 86 -6.14 10.75 -6.39
CA ARG A 86 -5.79 11.60 -5.24
C ARG A 86 -5.67 10.84 -3.92
N VAL A 87 -6.53 9.83 -3.66
CA VAL A 87 -6.45 9.05 -2.43
C VAL A 87 -5.36 7.97 -2.50
N GLU A 88 -5.02 7.53 -3.70
CA GLU A 88 -4.01 6.51 -3.98
C GLU A 88 -2.56 6.99 -3.99
N ILE A 89 -2.31 8.31 -4.06
CA ILE A 89 -0.94 8.85 -4.10
C ILE A 89 -0.08 8.30 -2.96
N LYS A 90 -0.62 8.31 -1.73
CA LYS A 90 0.12 7.89 -0.53
C LYS A 90 0.25 6.37 -0.43
N PRO A 91 -0.82 5.57 -0.60
CA PRO A 91 -0.71 4.11 -0.69
C PRO A 91 0.30 3.65 -1.73
N GLN A 92 0.22 4.11 -2.98
CA GLN A 92 1.12 3.65 -4.04
C GLN A 92 2.56 4.15 -3.87
N ALA A 93 2.76 5.33 -3.26
CA ALA A 93 4.11 5.77 -2.88
C ALA A 93 4.73 4.85 -1.81
N LEU A 94 3.95 4.37 -0.82
CA LEU A 94 4.44 3.41 0.17
C LEU A 94 4.67 2.03 -0.45
N GLU A 95 3.76 1.57 -1.30
CA GLU A 95 3.90 0.30 -2.02
C GLU A 95 5.21 0.29 -2.84
N TRP A 96 5.54 1.39 -3.49
CA TRP A 96 6.80 1.52 -4.23
C TRP A 96 8.01 1.44 -3.29
N ILE A 97 8.00 2.16 -2.17
CA ILE A 97 9.08 2.10 -1.17
C ILE A 97 9.25 0.67 -0.62
N PHE A 98 8.15 0.00 -0.31
CA PHE A 98 8.18 -1.39 0.14
C PHE A 98 8.70 -2.33 -0.93
N SER A 99 8.33 -2.11 -2.19
CA SER A 99 8.83 -2.87 -3.33
C SER A 99 10.34 -2.73 -3.47
N VAL A 100 10.88 -1.52 -3.37
CA VAL A 100 12.35 -1.30 -3.40
C VAL A 100 13.02 -1.97 -2.21
N ALA A 101 12.48 -1.85 -0.99
CA ALA A 101 13.01 -2.50 0.21
C ALA A 101 13.01 -4.03 0.08
N ALA A 102 12.01 -4.60 -0.59
CA ALA A 102 11.86 -6.02 -0.82
C ALA A 102 12.56 -6.54 -2.10
N VAL A 103 13.26 -5.69 -2.85
CA VAL A 103 13.86 -6.04 -4.16
C VAL A 103 12.81 -6.59 -5.14
N HIS A 104 11.62 -5.99 -5.11
CA HIS A 104 10.46 -6.36 -5.93
C HIS A 104 10.11 -5.26 -6.93
N ARG A 105 9.50 -5.66 -8.05
CA ARG A 105 9.06 -4.70 -9.08
C ARG A 105 7.76 -4.04 -8.66
N PHE A 106 7.78 -2.72 -8.58
CA PHE A 106 6.58 -1.89 -8.43
C PHE A 106 5.93 -1.63 -9.81
N GLN A 107 4.60 -1.59 -9.84
CA GLN A 107 3.81 -1.18 -10.99
C GLN A 107 2.71 -0.23 -10.51
N ILE A 108 2.63 0.95 -11.09
CA ILE A 108 1.55 1.89 -10.79
C ILE A 108 0.23 1.32 -11.31
N SER A 109 -0.85 1.45 -10.53
CA SER A 109 -2.17 0.95 -10.89
C SER A 109 -3.20 2.07 -10.90
N ALA A 110 -3.95 2.19 -12.00
CA ALA A 110 -5.16 3.02 -12.04
C ALA A 110 -6.40 2.30 -11.49
N ASP A 111 -6.28 0.98 -11.30
CA ASP A 111 -7.31 0.06 -10.79
C ASP A 111 -8.66 0.12 -11.55
N ASN A 112 -8.64 0.37 -12.86
CA ASN A 112 -9.85 0.56 -13.67
C ASN A 112 -9.76 -0.26 -14.97
N LEU A 113 -9.96 -1.58 -14.86
CA LEU A 113 -9.73 -2.52 -15.95
C LEU A 113 -10.81 -2.43 -17.04
N SER A 114 -12.04 -2.07 -16.69
CA SER A 114 -13.16 -2.01 -17.65
C SER A 114 -13.12 -0.83 -18.62
N ALA A 115 -12.42 0.25 -18.27
CA ALA A 115 -12.43 1.49 -19.05
C ALA A 115 -11.15 1.68 -19.89
N ASP A 116 -10.18 0.76 -19.82
CA ASP A 116 -8.84 0.90 -20.42
C ASP A 116 -8.15 2.23 -20.04
N ILE A 117 -8.45 2.73 -18.84
CA ILE A 117 -7.91 3.97 -18.31
C ILE A 117 -6.61 3.65 -17.59
N ASN A 118 -5.49 4.01 -18.22
CA ASN A 118 -4.17 3.95 -17.60
C ASN A 118 -4.00 5.03 -16.53
N ALA A 119 -2.99 4.84 -15.68
CA ALA A 119 -2.60 5.81 -14.68
C ALA A 119 -2.23 7.13 -15.35
N SER A 120 -2.80 8.25 -14.90
CA SER A 120 -2.46 9.54 -15.50
C SER A 120 -1.01 9.93 -15.21
N ASP A 121 -0.35 10.64 -16.15
CA ASP A 121 1.02 11.14 -15.94
C ASP A 121 1.12 12.02 -14.68
N ALA A 122 0.06 12.79 -14.40
CA ALA A 122 -0.04 13.62 -13.20
C ALA A 122 -0.08 12.77 -11.92
N PHE A 123 -0.80 11.64 -11.94
CA PHE A 123 -0.83 10.70 -10.82
C PHE A 123 0.52 10.02 -10.62
N ALA A 124 1.16 9.54 -11.69
CA ALA A 124 2.50 8.96 -11.61
C ALA A 124 3.54 9.94 -11.06
N ALA A 125 3.51 11.19 -11.51
CA ALA A 125 4.37 12.25 -10.99
C ALA A 125 4.10 12.53 -9.49
N ALA A 126 2.83 12.58 -9.08
CA ALA A 126 2.47 12.82 -7.68
C ALA A 126 2.87 11.67 -6.75
N VAL A 127 2.76 10.42 -7.20
CA VAL A 127 3.26 9.23 -6.48
C VAL A 127 4.78 9.31 -6.31
N ALA A 128 5.51 9.64 -7.37
CA ALA A 128 6.97 9.79 -7.32
C ALA A 128 7.39 10.92 -6.36
N GLU A 129 6.75 12.10 -6.45
CA GLU A 129 7.02 13.23 -5.56
C GLU A 129 6.74 12.87 -4.10
N GLN A 130 5.64 12.18 -3.81
CA GLN A 130 5.31 11.74 -2.47
C GLN A 130 6.34 10.76 -1.91
N ALA A 131 6.82 9.80 -2.71
CA ALA A 131 7.86 8.85 -2.30
C ALA A 131 9.20 9.55 -2.03
N GLN A 132 9.63 10.44 -2.93
CA GLN A 132 10.82 11.27 -2.74
C GLN A 132 10.73 12.15 -1.48
N GLY A 133 9.55 12.74 -1.23
CA GLY A 133 9.29 13.53 -0.04
C GLY A 133 9.44 12.73 1.25
N TRP A 134 9.02 11.46 1.26
CA TRP A 134 9.24 10.58 2.42
C TRP A 134 10.68 10.12 2.58
N CYS A 135 11.45 10.01 1.49
CA CYS A 135 12.89 9.74 1.56
C CYS A 135 13.66 10.89 2.22
N ALA A 136 13.32 12.14 1.89
CA ALA A 136 13.94 13.32 2.47
C ALA A 136 13.40 13.67 3.87
N GLY A 137 12.14 13.32 4.15
CA GLY A 137 11.45 13.58 5.40
C GLY A 137 11.39 12.34 6.30
N SER A 138 10.17 11.97 6.67
CA SER A 138 9.92 10.77 7.49
C SER A 138 8.72 10.00 6.97
N LEU A 139 8.85 8.67 6.95
CA LEU A 139 7.76 7.75 6.72
C LEU A 139 6.80 7.74 7.93
N PRO A 140 5.51 7.41 7.74
CA PRO A 140 4.65 7.01 8.84
C PRO A 140 5.30 5.89 9.67
N THR A 141 5.20 5.94 11.00
CA THR A 141 5.94 5.03 11.90
C THR A 141 5.82 3.55 11.53
N ARG A 142 4.62 3.08 11.22
CA ARG A 142 4.37 1.69 10.83
C ARG A 142 5.01 1.35 9.49
N ALA A 143 4.95 2.26 8.52
CA ALA A 143 5.62 2.09 7.24
C ALA A 143 7.14 2.07 7.38
N ALA A 144 7.70 2.91 8.25
CA ALA A 144 9.14 2.92 8.53
C ALA A 144 9.63 1.58 9.10
N LEU A 145 8.91 1.04 10.10
CA LEU A 145 9.23 -0.28 10.69
C LEU A 145 9.15 -1.39 9.66
N PHE A 146 8.08 -1.40 8.85
CA PHE A 146 7.89 -2.43 7.83
C PHE A 146 8.94 -2.36 6.73
N ALA A 147 9.22 -1.18 6.18
CA ALA A 147 10.23 -0.99 5.14
C ALA A 147 11.64 -1.38 5.62
N ALA A 148 12.00 -1.03 6.87
CA ALA A 148 13.27 -1.43 7.45
C ALA A 148 13.39 -2.95 7.56
N SER A 149 12.35 -3.62 8.06
CA SER A 149 12.36 -5.09 8.19
C SER A 149 12.36 -5.80 6.84
N LEU A 150 11.66 -5.26 5.82
CA LEU A 150 11.77 -5.75 4.44
C LEU A 150 13.20 -5.64 3.92
N SER A 151 13.85 -4.48 4.10
CA SER A 151 15.24 -4.28 3.68
C SER A 151 16.21 -5.23 4.38
N GLU A 152 15.99 -5.55 5.66
CA GLU A 152 16.81 -6.52 6.39
C GLU A 152 16.65 -7.94 5.86
N VAL A 153 15.41 -8.35 5.55
CA VAL A 153 15.10 -9.71 5.08
C VAL A 153 15.48 -9.94 3.63
N PHE A 154 15.24 -8.95 2.76
CA PHE A 154 15.39 -9.09 1.30
C PHE A 154 16.63 -8.38 0.74
N GLY A 155 17.26 -7.47 1.50
CA GLY A 155 18.51 -6.82 1.12
C GLY A 155 18.38 -5.54 0.29
N GLY A 156 17.18 -4.97 0.13
CA GLY A 156 16.94 -3.72 -0.60
C GLY A 156 17.38 -2.47 0.15
N ARG A 157 18.69 -2.25 0.30
CA ARG A 157 19.27 -1.25 1.22
C ARG A 157 19.07 0.23 0.85
N SER A 158 18.69 0.55 -0.38
CA SER A 158 18.54 1.94 -0.87
C SER A 158 17.09 2.40 -0.98
N TYR A 159 16.18 1.80 -0.20
CA TYR A 159 14.74 2.15 -0.23
C TYR A 159 14.43 3.57 0.27
N LEU A 160 15.40 4.31 0.83
CA LEU A 160 15.26 5.73 1.14
C LEU A 160 16.11 6.64 0.24
N ASP A 161 16.63 6.10 -0.87
CA ASP A 161 17.29 6.93 -1.89
C ASP A 161 16.24 7.52 -2.84
N PRO A 162 16.05 8.85 -2.87
CA PRO A 162 15.06 9.49 -3.73
C PRO A 162 15.30 9.23 -5.22
N CYS A 163 16.52 8.89 -5.64
CA CYS A 163 16.84 8.59 -7.03
C CYS A 163 16.14 7.32 -7.56
N ASN A 164 15.64 6.45 -6.68
CA ASN A 164 14.90 5.25 -7.07
C ASN A 164 13.44 5.53 -7.49
N TYR A 165 12.91 6.71 -7.17
CA TYR A 165 11.50 7.05 -7.32
C TYR A 165 11.30 8.09 -8.42
N ARG A 166 11.47 7.68 -9.68
CA ARG A 166 11.34 8.56 -10.85
C ARG A 166 10.25 8.02 -11.77
N VAL A 167 9.43 8.89 -12.36
CA VAL A 167 8.38 8.43 -13.29
C VAL A 167 8.96 7.58 -14.42
N ASP A 168 10.14 7.94 -14.92
CA ASP A 168 10.87 7.19 -15.95
C ASP A 168 11.19 5.73 -15.55
N SER A 169 11.27 5.43 -14.24
CA SER A 169 11.55 4.08 -13.74
C SER A 169 10.30 3.21 -13.56
N LEU A 170 9.09 3.76 -13.74
CA LEU A 170 7.83 3.00 -13.67
C LEU A 170 7.60 2.08 -14.88
N GLY A 171 8.38 2.27 -15.95
CA GLY A 171 8.28 1.49 -17.18
C GLY A 171 7.03 1.84 -17.99
N SER A 172 7.22 2.07 -19.28
CA SER A 172 6.15 2.14 -20.28
C SER A 172 5.54 0.76 -20.54
#